data_AF-A0A353NKN5-F1
#
_entry.id   AF-A0A353NKN5-F1
#
_cell.length_a   1.000
_cell.length_b   1.000
_cell.length_c   1.000
_cell.angle_alpha   90.00
_cell.angle_beta   90.00
_cell.angle_gamma   90.00
#
_symmetry.space_group_name_H-M   'P 1'
#
loop_
_entity.id
_entity.type
_entity.pdbx_description
1 polymer ?
#
loop_
_entity_poly.entity_id
_entity_poly.type
_entity_poly.pdbx_seq_one_letter_code
_entity_poly.pdbx_strand_id
1 'polypeptide(L)'
;MRLKHTLRKYRQSFHLRVFLALVLVIVIFIPGTGYVGYLQALKVAEDQMEQYTIGTAEQIVKRVTSFLAQHTHNVNLLASLFAGGLIDSGDDRELLQYLHLFKKDHPEFVNIYFGDERGKFLMVPPQSPEVHKIF
;
A
#
# COMPACT_ATOMS: atom_id res chain seq x y z
N MET A 1 73.81 -1.07 -2.78
CA MET A 1 74.04 -1.49 -1.37
C MET A 1 73.61 -0.49 -0.29
N ARG A 2 73.56 0.84 -0.54
CA ARG A 2 73.18 1.85 0.49
C ARG A 2 71.74 1.76 1.02
N LEU A 3 70.75 1.42 0.18
CA LEU A 3 69.33 1.32 0.59
C LEU A 3 69.09 0.32 1.73
N LYS A 4 69.78 -0.83 1.71
CA LYS A 4 69.64 -1.88 2.74
C LYS A 4 70.12 -1.41 4.11
N HIS A 5 71.13 -0.53 4.15
CA HIS A 5 71.66 0.01 5.40
C HIS A 5 70.75 1.10 6.01
N THR A 6 70.15 1.93 5.16
CA THR A 6 69.19 2.96 5.58
C THR A 6 67.91 2.33 6.15
N LEU A 7 67.39 1.28 5.47
CA LEU A 7 66.25 0.49 5.94
C LEU A 7 66.49 -0.17 7.31
N ARG A 8 67.72 -0.65 7.56
CA ARG A 8 68.08 -1.29 8.83
C ARG A 8 68.17 -0.30 10.00
N LYS A 9 68.62 0.93 9.74
CA LYS A 9 68.64 2.05 10.71
C LYS A 9 67.23 2.55 11.06
N TYR A 10 66.34 2.62 10.06
CA TYR A 10 64.93 2.96 10.27
C TYR A 10 64.18 1.90 11.09
N ARG A 11 64.51 0.61 10.92
CA ARG A 11 63.88 -0.53 11.64
C ARG A 11 64.12 -0.53 13.16
N GLN A 12 65.10 0.24 13.64
CA GLN A 12 65.51 0.33 15.06
C GLN A 12 65.05 1.64 15.73
N SER A 13 64.45 2.58 15.02
CA SER A 13 64.02 3.85 15.62
C SER A 13 62.71 3.65 16.39
N PHE A 14 62.77 3.80 17.72
CA PHE A 14 61.64 3.64 18.64
C PHE A 14 60.46 4.55 18.24
N HIS A 15 60.75 5.79 17.86
CA HIS A 15 59.76 6.75 17.37
C HIS A 15 58.99 6.26 16.13
N LEU A 16 59.65 5.57 15.20
CA LEU A 16 59.00 5.05 13.99
C LEU A 16 58.02 3.92 14.33
N ARG A 17 58.38 3.04 15.28
CA ARG A 17 57.49 1.95 15.71
C ARG A 17 56.25 2.47 16.42
N VAL A 18 56.42 3.48 17.29
CA VAL A 18 55.30 4.11 18.00
C VAL A 18 54.37 4.82 17.00
N PHE A 19 54.93 5.55 16.03
CA PHE A 19 54.14 6.19 14.98
C PHE A 19 53.36 5.16 14.13
N LEU A 20 54.02 4.08 13.72
CA LEU A 20 53.39 3.04 12.89
C LEU A 20 52.28 2.29 13.66
N ALA A 21 52.47 2.05 14.96
CA ALA A 21 51.45 1.47 15.82
C ALA A 21 50.23 2.39 15.94
N LEU A 22 50.44 3.71 16.11
CA LEU A 22 49.36 4.69 16.19
C LEU A 22 48.55 4.76 14.88
N VAL A 23 49.24 4.80 13.74
CA VAL A 23 48.60 4.78 12.41
C VAL A 23 47.79 3.50 12.21
N LEU A 24 48.32 2.35 12.63
CA LEU A 24 47.63 1.07 12.48
C LEU A 24 46.35 1.00 13.32
N VAL A 25 46.34 1.57 14.53
CA VAL A 25 45.12 1.71 15.34
C VAL A 25 44.09 2.57 14.61
N ILE A 26 44.49 3.72 14.07
CA ILE A 26 43.59 4.62 13.32
C ILE A 26 42.99 3.93 12.10
N VAL A 27 43.82 3.23 11.32
CA VAL A 27 43.41 2.53 10.10
C VAL A 27 42.49 1.33 10.38
N ILE A 28 42.56 0.71 11.56
CA ILE A 28 41.68 -0.41 11.90
C ILE A 28 40.39 0.08 12.56
N PHE A 29 40.49 0.98 13.54
CA PHE A 29 39.34 1.39 14.34
C PHE A 29 38.39 2.31 13.58
N ILE A 30 38.87 3.25 12.75
CA ILE A 30 37.97 4.16 12.01
C ILE A 30 37.09 3.38 11.01
N PRO A 31 37.63 2.52 10.12
CA PRO A 31 36.79 1.74 9.21
C PRO A 31 35.94 0.70 9.94
N GLY A 32 36.48 0.08 11.00
CA GLY A 32 35.75 -0.92 11.78
C GLY A 32 34.53 -0.34 12.49
N THR A 33 34.69 0.80 13.18
CA THR A 33 33.57 1.50 13.82
C THR A 33 32.60 2.10 12.80
N GLY A 34 33.11 2.61 11.69
CA GLY A 34 32.28 3.09 10.57
C GLY A 34 31.43 1.97 9.95
N TYR A 35 31.99 0.78 9.76
CA TYR A 35 31.27 -0.38 9.23
C TYR A 35 30.17 -0.86 10.19
N VAL A 36 30.46 -0.95 11.50
CA VAL A 36 29.45 -1.33 12.51
C VAL A 36 28.35 -0.28 12.58
N GLY A 37 28.71 1.02 12.55
CA GLY A 37 27.73 2.11 12.50
C GLY A 37 26.85 2.05 11.26
N TYR A 38 27.43 1.75 10.10
CA TYR A 38 26.68 1.53 8.86
C TYR A 38 25.70 0.37 8.98
N LEU A 39 26.11 -0.79 9.52
CA LEU A 39 25.22 -1.94 9.71
C LEU A 39 24.07 -1.64 10.67
N GLN A 40 24.32 -0.90 11.74
CA GLN A 40 23.25 -0.47 12.67
C GLN A 40 22.28 0.50 12.00
N ALA A 41 22.78 1.50 11.28
CA ALA A 41 21.95 2.45 10.55
C ALA A 41 21.11 1.76 9.47
N LEU A 42 21.70 0.80 8.74
CA LEU A 42 20.99 -0.01 7.76
C LEU A 42 19.83 -0.77 8.40
N LYS A 43 20.09 -1.48 9.50
CA LYS A 43 19.05 -2.23 10.20
C LYS A 43 17.91 -1.34 10.70
N VAL A 44 18.24 -0.18 11.29
CA VAL A 44 17.21 0.78 11.75
C VAL A 44 16.40 1.31 10.57
N ALA A 45 17.03 1.57 9.43
CA ALA A 45 16.32 2.00 8.23
C ALA A 45 15.39 0.89 7.70
N GLU A 46 15.84 -0.37 7.70
CA GLU A 46 15.00 -1.52 7.33
C GLU A 46 13.79 -1.66 8.26
N ASP A 47 14.01 -1.63 9.59
CA ASP A 47 12.93 -1.71 10.59
C ASP A 47 11.92 -0.56 10.41
N GLN A 48 12.40 0.66 10.12
CA GLN A 48 11.53 1.82 9.85
C GLN A 48 10.74 1.65 8.55
N MET A 49 11.35 1.12 7.51
CA MET A 49 10.66 0.85 6.25
C MET A 49 9.58 -0.22 6.42
N GLU A 50 9.85 -1.27 7.18
CA GLU A 50 8.88 -2.32 7.51
C GLU A 50 7.70 -1.73 8.28
N GLN A 51 7.96 -0.98 9.36
CA GLN A 51 6.92 -0.33 10.15
C GLN A 51 6.07 0.66 9.32
N TYR A 52 6.72 1.46 8.48
CA TYR A 52 6.01 2.37 7.58
C TYR A 52 5.11 1.61 6.60
N THR A 53 5.59 0.49 6.07
CA THR A 53 4.85 -0.34 5.12
C THR A 53 3.63 -0.98 5.79
N ILE A 54 3.81 -1.56 6.98
CA ILE A 54 2.73 -2.14 7.78
C ILE A 54 1.70 -1.07 8.14
N GLY A 55 2.14 0.07 8.67
CA GLY A 55 1.24 1.17 9.02
C GLY A 55 0.46 1.72 7.83
N THR A 56 1.10 1.82 6.66
CA THR A 56 0.43 2.24 5.43
C THR A 56 -0.59 1.20 4.97
N ALA A 57 -0.24 -0.08 5.01
CA ALA A 57 -1.15 -1.17 4.66
C ALA A 57 -2.39 -1.17 5.58
N GLU A 58 -2.22 -1.00 6.89
CA GLU A 58 -3.34 -0.90 7.83
C GLU A 58 -4.25 0.30 7.53
N GLN A 59 -3.69 1.46 7.19
CA GLN A 59 -4.48 2.63 6.80
C GLN A 59 -5.26 2.38 5.51
N ILE A 60 -4.66 1.71 4.53
CA ILE A 60 -5.36 1.32 3.30
C ILE A 60 -6.51 0.36 3.63
N VAL A 61 -6.27 -0.68 4.45
CA VAL A 61 -7.32 -1.61 4.87
C VAL A 61 -8.47 -0.89 5.58
N LYS A 62 -8.16 0.04 6.50
CA LYS A 62 -9.19 0.86 7.18
C LYS A 62 -9.98 1.71 6.20
N ARG A 63 -9.33 2.33 5.20
CA ARG A 63 -10.03 3.11 4.17
C ARG A 63 -10.92 2.24 3.30
N VAL A 64 -10.42 1.09 2.85
CA VAL A 64 -11.21 0.14 2.03
C VAL A 64 -12.40 -0.39 2.81
N THR A 65 -12.20 -0.82 4.06
CA THR A 65 -13.29 -1.32 4.91
C THR A 65 -14.33 -0.24 5.20
N SER A 66 -13.91 1.00 5.50
CA SER A 66 -14.84 2.13 5.67
C SER A 66 -15.63 2.44 4.39
N PHE A 67 -14.95 2.43 3.24
CA PHE A 67 -15.58 2.65 1.94
C PHE A 67 -16.62 1.56 1.64
N LEU A 68 -16.27 0.29 1.84
CA LEU A 68 -17.20 -0.83 1.68
C LEU A 68 -18.37 -0.74 2.65
N ALA A 69 -18.13 -0.43 3.94
CA ALA A 69 -19.17 -0.30 4.94
C ALA A 69 -20.18 0.81 4.59
N GLN A 70 -19.69 1.94 4.05
CA GLN A 70 -20.55 3.02 3.56
C GLN A 70 -21.44 2.55 2.40
N HIS A 71 -20.90 1.82 1.43
CA HIS A 71 -21.71 1.30 0.34
C HIS A 71 -22.69 0.21 0.78
N THR A 72 -22.28 -0.68 1.69
CA THR A 72 -23.18 -1.65 2.32
C THR A 72 -24.32 -0.96 3.05
N HIS A 73 -24.05 0.14 3.76
CA HIS A 73 -25.08 0.92 4.42
C HIS A 73 -26.08 1.49 3.42
N ASN A 74 -25.62 2.08 2.31
CA ASN A 74 -26.50 2.62 1.27
C ASN A 74 -27.38 1.53 0.63
N VAL A 75 -26.82 0.35 0.36
CA VAL A 75 -27.60 -0.79 -0.15
C VAL A 75 -28.62 -1.31 0.88
N ASN A 76 -28.24 -1.36 2.16
CA ASN A 76 -29.16 -1.75 3.22
C ASN A 76 -30.29 -0.73 3.43
N LEU A 77 -29.99 0.56 3.32
CA LEU A 77 -31.01 1.61 3.32
C LEU A 77 -31.97 1.39 2.15
N LEU A 78 -31.45 1.19 0.94
CA LEU A 78 -32.26 0.91 -0.24
C LEU A 78 -33.17 -0.31 -0.01
N ALA A 79 -32.62 -1.42 0.47
CA ALA A 79 -33.39 -2.62 0.82
C ALA A 79 -34.48 -2.35 1.88
N SER A 80 -34.19 -1.52 2.89
CA SER A 80 -35.17 -1.15 3.92
C SER A 80 -36.29 -0.27 3.38
N LEU A 81 -36.02 0.59 2.39
CA LEU A 81 -37.04 1.41 1.71
C LEU A 81 -37.97 0.54 0.88
N PHE A 82 -37.44 -0.49 0.20
CA PHE A 82 -38.25 -1.51 -0.48
C PHE A 82 -39.11 -2.28 0.51
N ALA A 83 -38.52 -2.80 1.60
CA ALA A 83 -39.24 -3.56 2.61
C ALA A 83 -40.32 -2.72 3.33
N GLY A 84 -40.08 -1.42 3.50
CA GLY A 84 -41.02 -0.47 4.09
C GLY A 84 -42.13 -0.02 3.15
N GLY A 85 -42.14 -0.46 1.89
CA GLY A 85 -43.14 -0.05 0.89
C GLY A 85 -43.06 1.42 0.48
N LEU A 86 -41.92 2.08 0.75
CA LEU A 86 -41.68 3.46 0.32
C LEU A 86 -41.29 3.55 -1.17
N ILE A 87 -40.85 2.44 -1.74
CA ILE A 87 -40.60 2.29 -3.17
C ILE A 87 -41.54 1.19 -3.68
N ASP A 88 -42.42 1.51 -4.61
CA ASP A 88 -43.28 0.52 -5.23
C ASP A 88 -42.47 -0.34 -6.21
N SER A 89 -42.20 -1.60 -5.83
CA SER A 89 -41.55 -2.57 -6.71
C SER A 89 -42.45 -3.05 -7.87
N GLY A 90 -43.75 -2.74 -7.81
CA GLY A 90 -44.74 -3.08 -8.84
C GLY A 90 -44.74 -2.15 -10.05
N ASP A 91 -44.31 -0.89 -9.90
CA ASP A 91 -44.20 0.07 -11.00
C ASP A 91 -42.76 0.16 -11.52
N ASP A 92 -42.52 -0.47 -12.67
CA ASP A 92 -41.23 -0.46 -13.37
C ASP A 92 -40.71 0.96 -13.67
N ARG A 93 -41.60 1.93 -13.94
CA ARG A 93 -41.19 3.29 -14.30
C ARG A 93 -40.70 4.06 -13.09
N GLU A 94 -41.44 4.00 -12.00
CA GLU A 94 -41.05 4.63 -10.73
C GLU A 94 -39.74 4.03 -10.22
N LEU A 95 -39.63 2.70 -10.27
CA LEU A 95 -38.42 1.98 -9.89
C LEU A 95 -37.22 2.37 -10.75
N LEU A 96 -37.35 2.44 -12.08
CA LEU A 96 -36.27 2.88 -12.96
C LEU A 96 -35.86 4.32 -12.69
N GLN A 97 -36.84 5.22 -12.47
CA GLN A 97 -36.55 6.62 -12.15
C GLN A 97 -35.78 6.74 -10.84
N TYR A 98 -36.17 5.98 -9.82
CA TYR A 98 -35.48 5.95 -8.53
C TYR A 98 -34.05 5.42 -8.67
N LEU A 99 -33.85 4.30 -9.37
CA LEU A 99 -32.51 3.75 -9.62
C LEU A 99 -31.62 4.71 -10.42
N HIS A 100 -32.18 5.46 -11.38
CA HIS A 100 -31.46 6.50 -12.11
C HIS A 100 -31.03 7.66 -11.23
N LEU A 101 -31.90 8.13 -10.32
CA LEU A 101 -31.56 9.18 -9.36
C LEU A 101 -30.46 8.70 -8.40
N PHE A 102 -30.63 7.51 -7.85
CA PHE A 102 -29.64 6.91 -6.96
C PHE A 102 -28.28 6.71 -7.66
N LYS A 103 -28.27 6.24 -8.91
CA LYS A 103 -27.04 6.10 -9.71
C LYS A 103 -26.36 7.45 -9.99
N LYS A 104 -27.14 8.53 -10.13
CA LYS A 104 -26.63 9.88 -10.32
C LYS A 104 -25.93 10.40 -9.06
N ASP A 105 -26.50 10.12 -7.89
CA ASP A 105 -25.94 10.54 -6.59
C ASP A 105 -24.79 9.62 -6.14
N HIS A 106 -24.78 8.37 -6.60
CA HIS A 106 -23.76 7.35 -6.34
C HIS A 106 -23.08 6.87 -7.63
N PRO A 107 -22.25 7.72 -8.28
CA PRO A 107 -21.58 7.37 -9.53
C PRO A 107 -20.61 6.18 -9.38
N GLU A 108 -20.16 5.86 -8.17
CA GLU A 108 -19.29 4.73 -7.84
C GLU A 108 -19.86 3.35 -8.23
N PHE A 109 -21.18 3.20 -8.25
CA PHE A 109 -21.81 1.91 -8.57
C PHE A 109 -21.88 1.74 -10.07
N VAL A 110 -21.03 0.91 -10.67
CA VAL A 110 -21.01 0.72 -12.13
C VAL A 110 -22.40 0.41 -12.68
N ASN A 111 -23.06 -0.60 -12.10
CA ASN A 111 -24.43 -1.00 -12.41
C ASN A 111 -25.21 -1.20 -11.10
N ILE A 112 -26.49 -0.86 -11.13
CA ILE A 112 -27.43 -1.14 -10.04
C ILE A 112 -28.54 -1.99 -10.65
N TYR A 113 -28.82 -3.12 -10.03
CA TYR A 113 -29.85 -4.05 -10.49
C TYR A 113 -30.88 -4.32 -9.40
N PHE A 114 -32.12 -4.51 -9.83
CA PHE A 114 -33.23 -4.99 -9.03
C PHE A 114 -33.71 -6.31 -9.64
N GLY A 115 -33.91 -7.31 -8.78
CA GLY A 115 -34.46 -8.60 -9.16
C GLY A 115 -35.56 -9.02 -8.19
N ASP A 116 -36.66 -9.56 -8.69
CA ASP A 116 -37.72 -10.15 -7.86
C ASP A 116 -37.78 -11.68 -7.99
N GLU A 117 -38.56 -12.31 -7.11
CA GLU A 117 -38.77 -13.77 -7.11
C GLU A 117 -39.52 -14.28 -8.33
N ARG A 118 -40.16 -13.39 -9.10
CA ARG A 118 -40.92 -13.70 -10.31
C ARG A 118 -40.03 -13.66 -11.57
N GLY A 119 -38.75 -13.33 -11.42
CA GLY A 119 -37.80 -13.22 -12.51
C GLY A 119 -37.80 -11.86 -13.22
N LYS A 120 -38.45 -10.84 -12.64
CA LYS A 120 -38.32 -9.45 -13.10
C LYS A 120 -36.90 -8.99 -12.82
N PHE A 121 -36.26 -8.40 -13.83
CA PHE A 121 -34.92 -7.85 -13.72
C PHE A 121 -34.86 -6.47 -14.36
N LEU A 122 -34.41 -5.48 -13.58
CA LEU A 122 -34.21 -4.11 -14.03
C LEU A 122 -32.80 -3.68 -13.67
N MET A 123 -32.18 -2.86 -14.52
CA MET A 123 -30.81 -2.43 -14.29
C MET A 123 -30.52 -1.04 -14.86
N VAL A 124 -29.70 -0.29 -14.13
CA VAL A 124 -29.28 1.08 -14.48
C VAL A 124 -27.75 1.22 -14.33
N PRO A 125 -27.03 1.73 -15.36
CA PRO A 125 -27.52 1.98 -16.72
C PRO A 125 -27.91 0.68 -17.43
N PRO A 126 -28.81 0.72 -18.43
CA PRO A 126 -29.13 -0.46 -19.22
C PRO A 126 -27.87 -0.95 -19.94
N GLN A 127 -27.49 -2.21 -19.70
CA GLN A 127 -26.38 -2.83 -20.42
C GLN A 127 -26.87 -3.14 -21.83
N SER A 128 -26.18 -2.57 -22.82
CA SER A 128 -26.34 -3.03 -24.19
C SER A 128 -26.02 -4.52 -24.21
N PRO A 129 -26.91 -5.38 -24.72
CA PRO A 129 -26.58 -6.80 -24.85
C PRO A 129 -25.28 -6.88 -25.64
N GLU A 130 -24.25 -7.48 -25.06
CA GLU A 130 -23.09 -7.91 -25.81
C GLU A 130 -23.63 -8.92 -26.81
N VAL A 131 -23.84 -8.49 -28.05
CA VAL A 131 -24.12 -9.40 -29.15
C VAL A 131 -22.88 -10.26 -29.27
N HIS A 132 -22.84 -11.37 -28.52
CA HIS A 132 -21.98 -12.49 -28.82
C HIS A 132 -22.43 -12.94 -30.20
N LYS A 133 -21.79 -12.38 -31.23
CA LYS A 133 -21.82 -12.93 -32.58
C LYS A 133 -21.18 -14.31 -32.46
N ILE A 134 -22.00 -15.31 -32.21
CA ILE A 134 -21.65 -16.68 -32.52
C ILE A 134 -21.74 -16.73 -34.05
N PHE A 135 -20.58 -16.60 -34.68
CA PHE A 135 -20.24 -16.89 -36.08
C PHE A 135 -21.35 -16.79 -37.13
#